data_AF-A0A3M2JZB0-F1
#
_entry.id   AF-A0A3M2JZB0-F1
#
_cell.length_a   1.000
_cell.length_b   1.000
_cell.length_c   1.000
_cell.angle_alpha   90.00
_cell.angle_beta   90.00
_cell.angle_gamma   90.00
#
_symmetry.space_group_name_H-M   'P 1'
#
loop_
_entity.id
_entity.type
_entity.pdbx_description
1 polymer ?
#
loop_
_entity_poly.entity_id
_entity_poly.type
_entity_poly.pdbx_seq_one_letter_code
_entity_poly.pdbx_strand_id
1 'polypeptide(L)'
;MGVICALFLPASDPASLIAGLWGIGLSFANAILGYAILAWGYRRSQQQFMGAVFGGMIFRFLLIFAFLFVLIGALNVKLVTFLVTFLVTYFLYLGLEIFQVHQQAEITRIKNDPGATD
;
A
#
# COMPACT_ATOMS: atom_id res chain seq x y z
N MET A 1 31.80 0.88 0.61
CA MET A 1 31.27 -0.48 0.88
C MET A 1 30.43 -0.59 2.16
N GLY A 2 30.43 0.37 3.09
CA GLY A 2 29.66 0.27 4.35
C GLY A 2 28.14 0.43 4.26
N VAL A 3 27.59 0.96 3.16
CA VAL A 3 26.14 1.23 3.04
C VAL A 3 25.33 -0.02 2.69
N ILE A 4 25.92 -0.96 1.94
CA ILE A 4 25.24 -2.20 1.53
C ILE A 4 25.18 -3.21 2.69
N CYS A 5 26.20 -3.24 3.56
CA CYS A 5 26.18 -4.07 4.77
C CYS A 5 25.15 -3.61 5.82
N ALA A 6 24.92 -2.30 5.95
CA ALA A 6 23.90 -1.76 6.87
C ALA A 6 22.46 -2.03 6.40
N LEU A 7 22.28 -2.31 5.10
CA LEU A 7 20.98 -2.57 4.48
C LEU A 7 20.47 -4.01 4.74
N PHE A 8 21.35 -4.94 5.12
CA PHE A 8 21.00 -6.36 5.22
C PHE A 8 20.92 -6.92 6.66
N LEU A 9 21.38 -6.20 7.68
CA LEU A 9 21.30 -6.67 9.07
C LEU A 9 21.10 -5.50 10.06
N PRO A 10 19.84 -5.17 10.40
CA PRO A 10 19.55 -4.61 11.70
C PRO A 10 18.69 -5.58 12.54
N ALA A 11 18.56 -6.85 12.12
CA ALA A 11 17.72 -7.84 12.78
C ALA A 11 18.20 -8.26 14.19
N SER A 12 19.39 -7.83 14.62
CA SER A 12 19.92 -8.10 15.97
C SER A 12 19.54 -7.05 17.02
N ASP A 13 19.04 -5.87 16.63
CA ASP A 13 18.66 -4.81 17.57
C ASP A 13 17.14 -4.72 17.70
N PRO A 14 16.57 -4.88 18.92
CA PRO A 14 15.13 -4.81 19.14
C PRO A 14 14.48 -3.53 18.61
N ALA A 15 15.17 -2.39 18.62
CA ALA A 15 14.62 -1.13 18.10
C ALA A 15 14.36 -1.19 16.58
N SER A 16 15.19 -1.93 15.84
CA SER A 16 15.06 -2.08 14.39
C SER A 16 13.96 -3.06 14.02
N LEU A 17 13.76 -4.11 14.82
CA LEU A 17 12.63 -5.02 14.65
C LEU A 17 11.30 -4.29 14.85
N ILE A 18 11.20 -3.47 15.91
CA ILE A 18 10.01 -2.64 16.16
C ILE A 18 9.76 -1.67 15.00
N ALA A 19 10.80 -1.01 14.49
CA ALA A 19 10.69 -0.14 13.31
C ALA A 19 10.17 -0.91 12.08
N GLY A 20 10.68 -2.12 11.85
CA GLY A 20 10.26 -3.00 10.77
C GLY A 20 8.78 -3.37 10.87
N LEU A 21 8.34 -3.78 12.07
CA LEU A 21 6.95 -4.13 12.36
C LEU A 21 5.99 -2.96 12.15
N TRP A 22 6.37 -1.73 12.54
CA TRP A 22 5.58 -0.54 12.26
C TRP A 22 5.45 -0.27 10.76
N GLY A 23 6.54 -0.44 9.98
CA GLY A 23 6.49 -0.31 8.53
C GLY A 23 5.56 -1.32 7.87
N ILE A 24 5.65 -2.59 8.28
CA ILE A 24 4.78 -3.67 7.80
C ILE A 24 3.33 -3.36 8.19
N GLY A 25 3.07 -3.03 9.46
CA GLY A 25 1.73 -2.75 9.97
C GLY A 25 1.06 -1.58 9.26
N LEU A 26 1.79 -0.49 9.02
CA LEU A 26 1.28 0.66 8.29
C LEU A 26 0.96 0.30 6.83
N SER A 27 1.85 -0.44 6.16
CA SER A 27 1.61 -0.89 4.78
C SER A 27 0.41 -1.83 4.68
N PHE A 28 0.19 -2.68 5.68
CA PHE A 28 -0.95 -3.59 5.74
C PHE A 28 -2.26 -2.84 5.98
N ALA A 29 -2.27 -1.86 6.89
CA ALA A 29 -3.41 -0.97 7.08
C ALA A 29 -3.74 -0.19 5.79
N ASN A 30 -2.71 0.27 5.08
CA ASN A 30 -2.87 0.90 3.78
C ASN A 30 -3.48 -0.05 2.74
N ALA A 31 -3.10 -1.32 2.73
CA ALA A 31 -3.66 -2.34 1.84
C ALA A 31 -5.14 -2.66 2.16
N ILE A 32 -5.51 -2.68 3.44
CA ILE A 32 -6.91 -2.86 3.85
C ILE A 32 -7.77 -1.68 3.38
N LEU A 33 -7.29 -0.45 3.55
CA LEU A 33 -7.96 0.75 3.02
C LEU A 33 -8.01 0.70 1.48
N GLY A 34 -6.94 0.22 0.85
CA GLY A 34 -6.85 -0.33 -0.51
C GLY A 34 -8.12 -1.03 -0.95
N TYR A 35 -8.21 -2.23 -0.42
CA TYR A 35 -9.26 -3.19 -0.70
C TYR A 35 -10.65 -2.67 -0.35
N ALA A 36 -10.83 -1.97 0.77
CA ALA A 36 -12.12 -1.44 1.18
C ALA A 36 -12.67 -0.40 0.18
N ILE A 37 -11.82 0.48 -0.34
CA ILE A 37 -12.19 1.47 -1.36
C ILE A 37 -12.55 0.78 -2.67
N LEU A 38 -11.77 -0.22 -3.09
CA LEU A 38 -12.07 -1.00 -4.29
C LEU A 38 -13.41 -1.76 -4.16
N ALA A 39 -13.59 -2.49 -3.07
CA ALA A 39 -14.81 -3.25 -2.80
C ALA A 39 -16.05 -2.35 -2.77
N TRP A 40 -15.93 -1.14 -2.22
CA TRP A 40 -16.99 -0.13 -2.25
C TRP A 40 -17.22 0.43 -3.65
N GLY A 41 -16.13 0.72 -4.38
CA GLY A 41 -16.16 1.32 -5.71
C GLY A 41 -16.74 0.40 -6.78
N TYR A 42 -16.57 -0.93 -6.68
CA TYR A 42 -17.06 -1.88 -7.70
C TYR A 42 -18.58 -1.88 -7.89
N ARG A 43 -19.35 -1.40 -6.91
CA ARG A 43 -20.81 -1.31 -7.00
C ARG A 43 -21.30 0.03 -7.58
N ARG A 44 -20.40 0.92 -7.96
CA ARG A 44 -20.68 2.30 -8.35
C ARG A 44 -20.34 2.55 -9.83
N SER A 45 -20.78 3.70 -10.35
CA SER A 45 -20.45 4.09 -11.73
C SER A 45 -18.94 4.27 -11.91
N GLN A 46 -18.45 4.11 -13.15
CA GLN A 46 -17.01 4.23 -13.46
C GLN A 46 -16.42 5.57 -12.98
N GLN A 47 -17.16 6.67 -13.10
CA GLN A 47 -16.73 7.98 -12.61
C GLN A 47 -16.61 8.02 -11.07
N GLN A 48 -17.55 7.40 -10.36
CA GLN A 48 -17.51 7.30 -8.89
C GLN A 48 -16.39 6.36 -8.42
N PHE A 49 -16.15 5.26 -9.14
CA PHE A 49 -15.04 4.35 -8.89
C PHE A 49 -13.70 5.08 -9.01
N MET A 50 -13.48 5.80 -10.11
CA MET A 50 -12.25 6.57 -10.33
C MET A 50 -12.07 7.65 -9.25
N GLY A 51 -13.12 8.39 -8.92
CA GLY A 51 -13.09 9.38 -7.84
C GLY A 51 -12.71 8.76 -6.49
N ALA A 52 -13.23 7.58 -6.17
CA ALA A 52 -12.93 6.86 -4.93
C ALA A 52 -11.49 6.36 -4.89
N VAL A 53 -10.97 5.80 -6.00
CA VAL A 53 -9.58 5.32 -6.10
C VAL A 53 -8.60 6.49 -5.95
N PHE A 54 -8.77 7.56 -6.73
CA PHE A 54 -7.87 8.71 -6.66
C PHE A 54 -7.99 9.49 -5.34
N GLY A 55 -9.22 9.71 -4.86
CA GLY A 55 -9.45 10.34 -3.55
C GLY A 55 -8.88 9.50 -2.41
N GLY A 56 -9.02 8.19 -2.51
CA GLY A 56 -8.43 7.21 -1.61
C GLY A 56 -6.91 7.27 -1.57
N MET A 57 -6.25 7.42 -2.72
CA MET A 57 -4.79 7.60 -2.79
C MET A 57 -4.34 8.87 -2.06
N ILE A 58 -5.02 10.00 -2.27
CA ILE A 58 -4.71 11.27 -1.58
C ILE A 58 -4.84 11.08 -0.07
N PHE A 59 -5.96 10.49 0.38
CA PHE A 59 -6.20 10.23 1.80
C PHE A 59 -5.12 9.34 2.41
N ARG A 60 -4.73 8.25 1.73
CA ARG A 60 -3.66 7.35 2.17
C ARG A 60 -2.32 8.08 2.30
N PHE A 61 -1.96 8.94 1.35
CA PHE A 61 -0.75 9.74 1.45
C PHE A 61 -0.76 10.64 2.68
N LEU A 62 -1.87 11.35 2.94
CA LEU A 62 -2.02 12.17 4.15
C LEU A 62 -1.87 11.34 5.42
N LEU A 63 -2.44 10.13 5.44
CA LEU A 63 -2.35 9.21 6.58
C LEU A 63 -0.91 8.73 6.80
N ILE A 64 -0.20 8.34 5.74
CA ILE A 64 1.21 7.94 5.80
C ILE A 64 2.08 9.11 6.29
N PHE A 65 1.87 10.32 5.79
CA PHE A 65 2.60 11.51 6.25
C PHE A 65 2.34 11.82 7.72
N ALA A 66 1.08 11.74 8.16
CA ALA A 66 0.74 11.93 9.57
C ALA A 66 1.41 10.86 10.46
N PHE A 67 1.41 9.60 10.04
CA PHE A 67 2.08 8.52 10.75
C PHE A 67 3.59 8.71 10.81
N LEU A 68 4.23 9.07 9.69
CA LEU A 68 5.66 9.39 9.64
C LEU A 68 6.01 10.50 10.63
N PHE A 69 5.21 11.56 10.69
CA PHE A 69 5.42 12.66 11.63
C PHE A 69 5.39 12.18 13.08
N VAL A 70 4.42 11.34 13.45
CA VAL A 70 4.31 10.78 14.80
C VAL A 70 5.44 9.78 15.11
N LEU A 71 5.75 8.87 14.19
CA LEU A 71 6.77 7.83 14.37
C LEU A 71 8.19 8.41 14.51
N ILE A 72 8.51 9.44 13.72
CA ILE A 72 9.82 10.09 13.75
C ILE A 72 9.90 11.06 14.92
N GLY A 73 8.85 11.88 15.12
CA GLY A 73 8.84 12.94 16.12
C GLY A 73 8.70 12.43 17.56
N ALA A 74 7.72 11.55 17.81
CA ALA A 74 7.39 11.11 19.17
C ALA A 74 8.08 9.80 19.56
N LEU A 75 8.24 8.86 18.63
CA LEU A 75 8.71 7.50 18.93
C LEU A 75 10.19 7.25 18.57
N ASN A 76 10.87 8.25 17.98
CA ASN A 76 12.28 8.20 17.58
C ASN A 76 12.65 6.91 16.82
N VAL A 77 11.74 6.44 15.96
CA VAL A 77 11.91 5.18 15.24
C VAL A 77 13.04 5.31 14.23
N LYS A 78 13.83 4.24 14.07
CA LYS A 78 14.89 4.15 13.05
C LYS A 78 14.31 4.31 11.65
N LEU A 79 14.43 5.54 11.12
CA LEU A 79 13.81 5.98 9.88
C LEU A 79 14.15 5.07 8.70
N VAL A 80 15.41 4.70 8.54
CA VAL A 80 15.87 3.90 7.39
C VAL A 80 15.23 2.52 7.41
N THR A 81 15.26 1.81 8.54
CA THR A 81 14.66 0.47 8.65
C THR A 81 13.15 0.52 8.41
N PHE A 82 12.46 1.49 9.00
CA PHE A 82 11.02 1.70 8.78
C PHE A 82 10.72 1.95 7.31
N LEU A 83 11.44 2.87 6.65
CA LEU A 83 11.18 3.23 5.25
C LEU A 83 11.44 2.06 4.30
N VAL A 84 12.51 1.29 4.52
CA VAL A 84 12.81 0.13 3.69
C VAL A 84 11.72 -0.92 3.81
N THR A 85 11.33 -1.30 5.04
CA THR A 85 10.27 -2.31 5.21
C THR A 85 8.94 -1.80 4.69
N PHE A 86 8.57 -0.56 5.03
CA PHE A 86 7.35 0.08 4.55
C PHE A 86 7.27 0.12 3.03
N LEU A 87 8.32 0.58 2.33
CA LEU A 87 8.31 0.70 0.87
C LEU A 87 8.20 -0.68 0.21
N VAL A 88 8.98 -1.66 0.66
CA VAL A 88 8.97 -3.01 0.10
C VAL A 88 7.57 -3.61 0.23
N THR A 89 6.99 -3.60 1.43
CA THR A 89 5.65 -4.16 1.63
C THR A 89 4.55 -3.33 0.98
N TYR A 90 4.69 -2.01 0.95
CA TYR A 90 3.78 -1.11 0.24
C TYR A 90 3.72 -1.43 -1.25
N PHE A 91 4.86 -1.60 -1.93
CA PHE A 91 4.86 -1.94 -3.35
C PHE A 91 4.28 -3.34 -3.63
N LEU A 92 4.53 -4.31 -2.75
CA LEU A 92 3.90 -5.63 -2.86
C LEU A 92 2.37 -5.53 -2.78
N TYR A 93 1.84 -4.78 -1.81
CA TYR A 93 0.41 -4.59 -1.69
C TYR A 93 -0.18 -3.73 -2.81
N LEU A 94 0.55 -2.73 -3.30
CA LEU A 94 0.13 -1.91 -4.43
C LEU A 94 0.03 -2.75 -5.71
N GLY A 95 1.00 -3.64 -5.95
CA GLY A 95 0.94 -4.57 -7.07
C GLY A 95 -0.29 -5.48 -7.01
N LEU A 96 -0.62 -5.97 -5.80
CA LEU A 96 -1.83 -6.77 -5.56
C LEU A 96 -3.11 -5.94 -5.79
N GLU A 97 -3.14 -4.67 -5.39
CA GLU A 97 -4.27 -3.75 -5.65
C GLU A 97 -4.47 -3.53 -7.17
N ILE A 98 -3.40 -3.26 -7.90
CA ILE A 98 -3.44 -3.07 -9.37
C ILE A 98 -3.92 -4.34 -10.07
N PHE A 99 -3.43 -5.51 -9.64
CA PHE A 99 -3.86 -6.79 -10.19
C PHE A 99 -5.38 -7.02 -10.02
N GLN A 100 -5.92 -6.71 -8.84
CA GLN A 100 -7.37 -6.82 -8.59
C GLN A 100 -8.18 -5.87 -9.48
N VAL A 101 -7.73 -4.62 -9.63
CA VAL A 101 -8.41 -3.65 -10.51
C VAL A 101 -8.41 -4.15 -11.96
N HIS A 102 -7.28 -4.68 -12.44
CA HIS A 102 -7.16 -5.18 -13.80
C HIS A 102 -8.10 -6.36 -14.07
N GLN A 103 -8.12 -7.34 -13.15
CA GLN A 103 -9.00 -8.51 -13.26
C GLN A 103 -10.49 -8.11 -13.34
N GLN A 104 -10.91 -7.13 -12.54
CA GLN A 104 -12.30 -6.67 -12.54
C GLN A 104 -12.66 -5.86 -13.80
N ALA A 105 -11.71 -5.07 -14.31
CA ALA A 105 -11.89 -4.35 -15.57
C ALA A 105 -12.10 -5.31 -16.76
N GLU A 106 -11.36 -6.41 -16.81
CA GLU A 106 -11.49 -7.44 -17.84
C GLU A 106 -12.85 -8.16 -17.76
N ILE A 107 -13.27 -8.58 -16.57
CA ILE A 107 -14.59 -9.21 -16.34
C ILE A 107 -15.72 -8.28 -16.80
N THR A 108 -15.62 -6.98 -16.49
CA THR A 108 -16.61 -5.98 -16.90
C THR A 108 -16.63 -5.80 -18.42
N ARG A 109 -15.48 -5.88 -19.08
CA ARG A 109 -15.38 -5.82 -20.53
C ARG A 109 -16.08 -7.02 -21.20
N ILE A 110 -15.78 -8.24 -20.78
CA ILE A 110 -16.38 -9.47 -21.33
C ILE A 110 -17.90 -9.47 -21.18
N LYS A 111 -18.40 -9.03 -20.01
CA LYS A 111 -19.85 -8.93 -19.78
C LYS A 111 -20.55 -7.97 -20.76
N ASN A 112 -19.88 -6.89 -21.15
CA ASN A 112 -20.43 -5.88 -22.05
C ASN A 112 -20.25 -6.24 -23.54
N ASP A 113 -19.36 -7.18 -23.87
CA ASP A 113 -19.13 -7.69 -25.22
C ASP A 113 -18.99 -9.24 -25.22
N PRO A 114 -20.11 -9.98 -25.17
CA PRO A 114 -20.10 -11.43 -25.03
C PRO A 114 -19.56 -12.19 -26.26
N GLY A 115 -19.23 -11.51 -27.36
CA GLY A 115 -18.67 -12.11 -28.58
C GLY A 115 -17.14 -12.06 -28.68
N ALA A 116 -16.44 -11.62 -27.64
CA ALA A 116 -14.98 -11.42 -27.67
C ALA A 116 -14.14 -12.68 -27.33
N THR A 117 -14.77 -13.83 -27.10
CA THR A 117 -14.12 -15.09 -26.68
C THR A 117 -13.92 -16.11 -27.82
N ASP A 118 -14.12 -15.69 -29.07
CA ASP A 118 -14.08 -16.55 -30.26
C ASP A 118 -12.73 -16.47 -30.99
#